data_AF-A0A925I198-F1
#
_entry.id   AF-A0A925I198-F1
#
_cell.length_a   1.000
_cell.length_b   1.000
_cell.length_c   1.000
_cell.angle_alpha   90.00
_cell.angle_beta   90.00
_cell.angle_gamma   90.00
#
_symmetry.space_group_name_H-M   'P 1'
#
loop_
_entity.id
_entity.type
_entity.pdbx_description
1 polymer ?
#
loop_
_entity_poly.entity_id
_entity_poly.type
_entity_poly.pdbx_seq_one_letter_code
_entity_poly.pdbx_strand_id
1 'polypeptide(L)'
;RQIQVPFDPILIFSTNIEPSKLVDEAFLRRIPYKIEVLDPSPSEFRDLVKSWCHKLGLECQDDVVEYLITRHYGEASRPFRYCHPRDLLLQVKTFCEFHELPLVLTTNGIDVAVKNYFAGL
;
A
#
# COMPACT_ATOMS: atom_id res chain seq x y z
N ARG A 1 9.66 -32.03 -26.17
CA ARG A 1 10.15 -32.82 -25.01
C ARG A 1 9.70 -32.10 -23.75
N GLN A 2 8.95 -32.77 -22.87
CA GLN A 2 8.56 -32.23 -21.56
C GLN A 2 9.50 -32.84 -20.52
N ILE A 3 10.07 -32.01 -19.64
CA ILE A 3 10.94 -32.45 -18.55
C ILE A 3 10.14 -32.28 -17.26
N GLN A 4 10.09 -33.34 -16.45
CA GLN A 4 9.48 -33.30 -15.12
C GLN A 4 10.58 -33.08 -14.09
N VAL A 5 10.40 -32.08 -13.23
CA VAL A 5 11.31 -31.77 -12.13
C VAL A 5 10.50 -31.73 -10.84
N PRO A 6 10.91 -32.45 -9.78
CA PRO A 6 10.22 -32.39 -8.49
C PRO A 6 10.39 -31.00 -7.86
N PHE A 7 9.32 -30.45 -7.32
CA PHE A 7 9.33 -29.25 -6.50
C PHE A 7 8.27 -29.36 -5.39
N ASP A 8 8.52 -28.67 -4.28
CA ASP A 8 7.60 -28.60 -3.13
C ASP A 8 7.23 -27.13 -2.88
N PRO A 9 6.09 -26.64 -3.38
CA PRO A 9 5.72 -25.24 -3.31
C PRO A 9 4.94 -24.90 -2.04
N ILE A 10 5.21 -23.71 -1.48
CA ILE A 10 4.25 -23.04 -0.59
C ILE A 10 3.28 -22.25 -1.46
N LEU A 11 2.00 -22.61 -1.42
CA LEU A 11 0.96 -22.00 -2.24
C LEU A 11 0.21 -20.91 -1.47
N ILE A 12 0.25 -19.67 -1.98
CA ILE A 12 -0.47 -18.52 -1.41
C ILE A 12 -1.39 -17.95 -2.47
N PHE A 13 -2.69 -17.88 -2.16
CA PHE A 13 -3.68 -17.20 -2.98
C PHE A 13 -4.02 -15.84 -2.37
N SER A 14 -4.07 -14.81 -3.20
CA SER A 14 -4.52 -13.47 -2.83
C SER A 14 -5.57 -13.02 -3.83
N THR A 15 -6.72 -12.60 -3.33
CA THR A 15 -7.88 -12.25 -4.15
C THR A 15 -8.79 -11.32 -3.38
N ASN A 16 -9.50 -10.46 -4.10
CA ASN A 16 -10.60 -9.65 -3.59
C ASN A 16 -11.97 -10.31 -3.81
N ILE A 17 -12.01 -11.54 -4.36
CA ILE A 17 -13.22 -12.33 -4.59
C ILE A 17 -13.36 -13.36 -3.47
N GLU A 18 -14.58 -13.60 -3.00
CA GLU A 18 -14.86 -14.64 -2.02
C GLU A 18 -14.37 -16.04 -2.49
N PRO A 19 -13.67 -16.81 -1.65
CA PRO A 19 -13.11 -18.11 -2.03
C PRO A 19 -14.14 -19.10 -2.60
N SER A 20 -15.39 -19.05 -2.12
CA SER A 20 -16.50 -19.89 -2.60
C SER A 20 -16.91 -19.63 -4.06
N LYS A 21 -16.55 -18.47 -4.61
CA LYS A 21 -16.84 -18.08 -6.00
C LYS A 21 -15.68 -18.38 -6.96
N LEU A 22 -14.50 -18.72 -6.43
CA LEU A 22 -13.30 -18.95 -7.24
C LEU A 22 -13.16 -20.38 -7.73
N VAL A 23 -13.44 -21.36 -6.86
CA VAL A 23 -13.12 -22.78 -7.08
C VAL A 23 -14.09 -23.68 -6.34
N ASP A 24 -14.13 -24.96 -6.72
CA ASP A 24 -15.01 -25.96 -6.10
C ASP A 24 -14.59 -26.29 -4.65
N GLU A 25 -15.50 -26.96 -3.94
CA GLU A 25 -15.29 -27.40 -2.56
C GLU A 25 -14.09 -28.36 -2.44
N ALA A 26 -13.82 -29.17 -3.47
CA ALA A 26 -12.70 -30.12 -3.46
C ALA A 26 -11.34 -29.41 -3.43
N PHE A 27 -11.23 -28.26 -4.10
CA PHE A 27 -10.04 -27.43 -4.07
C PHE A 27 -9.91 -26.66 -2.75
N LEU A 28 -11.01 -26.07 -2.25
CA LEU A 28 -11.00 -25.31 -1.00
C LEU A 28 -10.62 -26.15 0.23
N ARG A 29 -10.86 -27.47 0.20
CA ARG A 29 -10.40 -28.42 1.23
C ARG A 29 -8.88 -28.54 1.34
N ARG A 30 -8.13 -28.19 0.28
CA ARG A 30 -6.66 -28.18 0.27
C ARG A 30 -6.05 -26.84 0.65
N ILE A 31 -6.87 -25.82 0.91
CA ILE A 31 -6.46 -24.50 1.39
C ILE A 31 -7.08 -24.30 2.78
N PRO A 32 -6.49 -24.87 3.84
CA PRO A 32 -7.12 -24.89 5.16
C PRO A 32 -7.27 -23.48 5.76
N TYR A 33 -6.27 -22.61 5.56
CA TYR A 33 -6.27 -21.24 6.08
C TYR A 33 -6.86 -20.26 5.09
N LYS A 34 -7.85 -19.49 5.56
CA LYS A 34 -8.52 -18.43 4.81
C LYS A 34 -8.50 -17.21 5.71
N ILE A 35 -7.61 -16.27 5.41
CA ILE A 35 -7.37 -15.09 6.24
C ILE A 35 -7.97 -13.90 5.51
N GLU A 36 -8.94 -13.26 6.15
CA GLU A 36 -9.46 -11.98 5.69
C GLU A 36 -8.51 -10.87 6.11
N VAL A 37 -8.14 -10.00 5.16
CA VAL A 37 -7.31 -8.83 5.40
C VAL A 37 -8.18 -7.61 5.18
N LEU A 38 -8.57 -6.97 6.28
CA LEU A 38 -9.36 -5.73 6.28
C LEU A 38 -8.47 -4.52 5.98
N ASP A 39 -9.08 -3.36 5.80
CA ASP A 39 -8.33 -2.12 5.67
C ASP A 39 -7.64 -1.72 6.99
N PRO A 40 -6.46 -1.06 6.93
CA PRO A 40 -5.79 -0.59 8.13
C PRO A 40 -6.64 0.44 8.87
N SER A 41 -6.58 0.39 10.19
CA SER A 41 -7.08 1.47 11.06
C SER A 41 -6.28 2.77 10.82
N PRO A 42 -6.82 3.94 11.18
CA PRO A 42 -6.09 5.20 11.05
C PRO A 42 -4.75 5.24 11.78
N SER A 43 -4.64 4.57 12.93
CA SER A 43 -3.40 4.42 13.68
C SER A 43 -2.38 3.55 12.93
N GLU A 44 -2.81 2.39 12.43
CA GLU A 44 -1.93 1.52 11.64
C GLU A 44 -1.48 2.20 10.36
N PHE A 45 -2.36 2.94 9.70
CA PHE A 45 -2.02 3.70 8.50
C PHE A 45 -0.94 4.76 8.79
N ARG A 46 -1.06 5.49 9.90
CA ARG A 46 -0.05 6.45 10.35
C ARG A 46 1.29 5.77 10.59
N ASP A 47 1.29 4.65 11.28
CA ASP A 47 2.50 3.89 11.59
C ASP A 47 3.16 3.33 10.32
N LEU A 48 2.35 2.91 9.34
CA LEU A 48 2.82 2.47 8.03
C LEU A 48 3.49 3.61 7.27
N VAL A 49 2.90 4.81 7.24
CA VAL A 49 3.50 5.99 6.60
C VAL A 49 4.86 6.29 7.23
N LYS A 50 4.93 6.37 8.56
CA LYS A 50 6.19 6.61 9.28
C LYS A 50 7.24 5.53 9.01
N SER A 51 6.84 4.26 9.02
CA SER A 51 7.71 3.12 8.73
C SER A 51 8.29 3.20 7.30
N TRP A 52 7.46 3.56 6.33
CA TRP A 52 7.90 3.72 4.94
C TRP A 52 8.78 4.95 4.74
N CYS A 53 8.52 6.07 5.42
CA CYS A 53 9.41 7.23 5.41
C CYS A 53 10.81 6.82 5.86
N HIS A 54 10.91 6.11 6.99
CA HIS A 54 12.19 5.62 7.48
C HIS A 54 12.88 4.67 6.49
N LYS A 55 12.15 3.71 5.89
CA LYS A 55 12.68 2.79 4.88
C LYS A 55 13.18 3.47 3.62
N LEU A 56 12.56 4.59 3.23
CA LEU A 56 12.90 5.34 2.02
C LEU A 56 13.93 6.44 2.26
N GLY A 57 14.36 6.65 3.51
CA GLY A 57 15.25 7.74 3.89
C GLY A 57 14.59 9.13 3.79
N LEU A 58 13.26 9.19 3.85
CA LEU A 58 12.49 10.43 3.88
C LEU A 58 12.39 10.92 5.32
N GLU A 59 12.87 12.13 5.59
CA GLU A 59 12.58 12.82 6.85
C GLU A 59 11.08 13.15 6.90
N CYS A 60 10.43 12.76 7.99
CA CYS A 60 8.98 12.84 8.09
C CYS A 60 8.58 13.41 9.44
N GLN A 61 7.87 14.54 9.41
CA GLN A 61 7.30 15.17 10.58
C GLN A 61 5.84 14.73 10.77
N ASP A 62 5.41 14.66 12.03
CA ASP A 62 4.09 14.12 12.40
C ASP A 62 2.93 14.96 11.87
N ASP A 63 3.11 16.27 11.78
CA ASP A 63 2.16 17.23 11.21
C ASP A 63 1.92 17.01 9.72
N VAL A 64 2.95 16.64 8.95
CA VAL A 64 2.83 16.34 7.52
C VAL A 64 2.08 15.01 7.29
N VAL A 65 2.27 14.03 8.18
CA VAL A 65 1.48 12.78 8.14
C VAL A 65 0.03 13.05 8.51
N GLU A 66 -0.23 13.89 9.51
CA GLU A 66 -1.57 14.32 9.87
C GLU A 66 -2.24 15.05 8.71
N TYR A 67 -1.51 15.91 8.01
CA TYR A 67 -1.98 16.61 6.81
C TYR A 67 -2.42 15.61 5.74
N LEU A 68 -1.62 14.58 5.44
CA LEU A 68 -1.99 13.52 4.50
C LEU A 68 -3.33 12.88 4.89
N ILE A 69 -3.47 12.48 6.16
CA ILE A 69 -4.65 11.76 6.64
C ILE A 69 -5.89 12.66 6.63
N THR A 70 -5.80 13.85 7.21
CA THR A 70 -6.94 14.76 7.34
C THR A 70 -7.40 15.30 5.97
N ARG A 71 -6.48 15.86 5.19
CA ARG A 71 -6.77 16.51 3.92
C ARG A 71 -7.12 15.52 2.82
N HIS A 72 -6.30 14.49 2.64
CA HIS A 72 -6.39 13.62 1.46
C HIS A 72 -7.17 12.33 1.69
N TYR A 73 -7.35 11.90 2.93
CA TYR A 73 -8.20 10.76 3.27
C TYR A 73 -9.51 11.18 3.92
N GLY A 74 -9.48 12.10 4.89
CA GLY A 74 -10.64 12.60 5.61
C GLY A 74 -11.59 13.36 4.69
N GLU A 75 -11.16 14.48 4.12
CA GLU A 75 -12.04 15.33 3.30
C GLU A 75 -12.53 14.64 2.04
N ALA A 76 -11.68 13.83 1.40
CA ALA A 76 -12.04 13.07 0.20
C ALA A 76 -12.73 11.72 0.51
N SER A 77 -12.98 11.41 1.79
CA SER A 77 -13.59 10.14 2.26
C SER A 77 -12.96 8.90 1.63
N ARG A 78 -11.63 8.89 1.49
CA ARG A 78 -10.90 7.79 0.84
C ARG A 78 -10.65 6.65 1.84
N PRO A 79 -10.84 5.39 1.43
CA PRO A 79 -10.48 4.26 2.28
C PRO A 79 -8.97 4.18 2.44
N PHE A 80 -8.51 3.83 3.64
CA PHE A 80 -7.12 3.50 3.88
C PHE A 80 -6.82 2.14 3.24
N ARG A 81 -5.72 2.03 2.49
CA ARG A 81 -5.24 0.76 1.92
C ARG A 81 -3.78 0.55 2.30
N TYR A 82 -3.40 -0.68 2.60
CA TYR A 82 -2.02 -1.02 2.97
C TYR A 82 -0.98 -0.66 1.91
N CYS A 83 -1.35 -0.58 0.63
CA CYS A 83 -0.44 -0.19 -0.45
C CYS A 83 -0.19 1.32 -0.51
N HIS A 84 -1.16 2.15 -0.14
CA HIS A 84 -1.07 3.59 -0.39
C HIS A 84 0.14 4.27 0.25
N PRO A 85 0.55 3.98 1.51
CA PRO A 85 1.72 4.63 2.10
C PRO A 85 2.97 4.41 1.25
N ARG A 86 3.21 3.17 0.81
CA ARG A 86 4.35 2.83 -0.05
C ARG A 86 4.28 3.61 -1.36
N ASP A 87 3.15 3.55 -2.04
CA ASP A 87 3.03 4.04 -3.41
C ASP A 87 3.10 5.57 -3.47
N LEU A 88 2.44 6.25 -2.52
CA LEU A 88 2.51 7.71 -2.39
C LEU A 88 3.92 8.17 -2.03
N LEU A 89 4.58 7.54 -1.06
CA LEU A 89 5.93 7.94 -0.64
C LEU A 89 6.99 7.63 -1.70
N LEU A 90 6.80 6.59 -2.53
CA LEU A 90 7.65 6.36 -3.70
C LEU A 90 7.54 7.52 -4.70
N GLN A 91 6.34 8.04 -4.94
CA GLN A 91 6.15 9.21 -5.81
C GLN A 91 6.76 10.46 -5.21
N VAL A 92 6.61 10.70 -3.89
CA VAL A 92 7.29 11.81 -3.20
C VAL A 92 8.81 11.70 -3.34
N LYS A 93 9.38 10.52 -3.10
CA LYS A 93 10.82 10.30 -3.26
C LYS A 93 11.28 10.60 -4.67
N THR A 94 10.57 10.08 -5.67
CA THR A 94 10.86 10.31 -7.09
C THR A 94 10.78 11.79 -7.43
N PHE A 95 9.79 12.51 -6.88
CA PHE A 95 9.65 13.95 -7.04
C PHE A 95 10.85 14.69 -6.45
N CYS A 96 11.28 14.37 -5.23
CA CYS A 96 12.46 14.99 -4.62
C CYS A 96 13.74 14.72 -5.44
N GLU A 97 13.95 13.48 -5.87
CA GLU A 97 15.11 13.09 -6.68
C GLU A 97 15.14 13.82 -8.03
N PHE A 98 14.01 13.89 -8.73
CA PHE A 98 13.91 14.56 -10.03
C PHE A 98 14.16 16.07 -9.94
N HIS A 99 13.76 16.71 -8.85
CA HIS A 99 13.93 18.14 -8.63
C HIS A 99 15.20 18.50 -7.84
N GLU A 100 16.08 17.54 -7.57
CA GLU A 100 17.30 17.71 -6.76
C GLU A 100 17.02 18.34 -5.38
N LEU A 101 15.86 18.00 -4.79
CA LEU A 101 15.43 18.47 -3.47
C LEU A 101 15.87 17.49 -2.38
N PRO A 102 16.02 17.96 -1.12
CA PRO A 102 16.28 17.06 -0.01
C PRO A 102 15.14 16.04 0.17
N LEU A 103 15.49 14.84 0.65
CA LEU A 103 14.55 13.75 0.92
C LEU A 103 13.75 14.03 2.20
N VAL A 104 12.87 15.03 2.12
CA VAL A 104 11.96 15.44 3.20
C VAL A 104 10.53 15.31 2.69
N LEU A 105 9.67 14.67 3.49
CA LEU A 105 8.25 14.61 3.23
C LEU A 105 7.65 16.01 3.46
N THR A 106 7.22 16.65 2.37
CA THR A 106 6.58 17.96 2.40
C THR A 106 5.12 17.85 1.98
N THR A 107 4.28 18.79 2.41
CA THR A 107 2.88 18.88 1.99
C THR A 107 2.75 19.01 0.48
N ASN A 108 3.59 19.83 -0.16
CA ASN A 108 3.62 19.96 -1.62
C ASN A 108 3.98 18.65 -2.33
N GLY A 109 4.99 17.92 -1.84
CA GLY A 109 5.34 16.61 -2.39
C GLY A 109 4.18 15.62 -2.29
N ILE A 110 3.47 15.62 -1.15
CA ILE A 110 2.26 14.81 -0.95
C ILE A 110 1.16 15.22 -1.92
N ASP A 111 0.88 16.52 -2.07
CA ASP A 111 -0.18 17.01 -2.95
C ASP A 111 0.05 16.55 -4.39
N VAL A 112 1.29 16.66 -4.87
CA VAL A 112 1.71 16.17 -6.19
C VAL A 112 1.51 14.66 -6.28
N ALA A 113 2.01 13.89 -5.31
CA ALA A 113 1.90 12.43 -5.29
C ALA A 113 0.44 11.95 -5.25
N VAL A 114 -0.40 12.56 -4.42
CA VAL A 114 -1.83 12.24 -4.31
C VAL A 114 -2.56 12.59 -5.59
N LYS A 115 -2.34 13.78 -6.15
CA LYS A 115 -2.97 14.20 -7.41
C LYS A 115 -2.63 13.26 -8.56
N ASN A 116 -1.37 12.82 -8.63
CA ASN A 116 -0.89 11.91 -9.66
C ASN A 116 -1.41 10.48 -9.44
N TYR A 117 -1.31 9.95 -8.22
CA TYR A 117 -1.71 8.57 -7.91
C TYR A 117 -3.22 8.34 -8.04
N PHE A 118 -4.03 9.27 -7.54
CA PHE A 118 -5.49 9.16 -7.63
C PHE A 118 -6.07 9.77 -8.91
N ALA A 119 -5.22 10.19 -9.85
CA ALA A 119 -5.57 10.68 -11.18
C ALA A 119 -6.80 11.62 -11.17
N GLY A 120 -6.64 12.82 -10.59
CA GLY A 120 -7.60 13.93 -10.72
C GLY A 120 -9.08 13.57 -10.58
N LEU A 121 -9.47 13.02 -9.43
CA LEU A 121 -10.85 13.07 -8.91
C LEU A 121 -11.00 14.26 -7.96
#